data_AF-A0A523PX54-F1
#
_entry.id   AF-A0A523PX54-F1
#
_cell.length_a   1.000
_cell.length_b   1.000
_cell.length_c   1.000
_cell.angle_alpha   90.00
_cell.angle_beta   90.00
_cell.angle_gamma   90.00
#
_symmetry.space_group_name_H-M   'P 1'
#
loop_
_entity.id
_entity.type
_entity.pdbx_description
1 polymer ?
#
loop_
_entity_poly.entity_id
_entity_poly.type
_entity_poly.pdbx_seq_one_letter_code
_entity_poly.pdbx_strand_id
1 'polypeptide(L)'
;MSYSQVGIDTNNPAATLDVTGKATSATTIDGVIPPRLTGNQLKAKDAVYTAAQTGAIVYISAAASPTTTKTANVTSAGYYYFDGTIWKGMGGASPSAAYKIAGTIPTTGTTGITSYTDEAGVSTTTLPSNDCFF
;
A
#
# COMPACT_ATOMS: atom_id res chain seq x y z
N MET A 1 35.34 16.62 -0.17
CA MET A 1 33.98 16.07 -0.26
C MET A 1 34.02 14.96 -1.29
N SER A 2 33.89 13.70 -0.88
CA SER A 2 33.80 12.57 -1.82
C SER A 2 32.33 12.32 -2.11
N TYR A 3 31.93 12.38 -3.38
CA TYR A 3 30.58 12.04 -3.81
C TYR A 3 30.56 10.58 -4.27
N SER A 4 29.97 9.69 -3.48
CA SER A 4 29.67 8.32 -3.92
C SER A 4 28.29 8.31 -4.58
N GLN A 5 28.18 8.92 -5.75
CA GLN A 5 26.98 8.82 -6.60
C GLN A 5 27.25 7.76 -7.67
N VAL A 6 26.30 6.85 -7.87
CA VAL A 6 26.37 5.83 -8.90
C VAL A 6 25.35 6.18 -9.98
N GLY A 7 25.84 6.65 -11.12
CA GLY A 7 25.06 6.70 -12.35
C GLY A 7 25.17 5.38 -13.09
N ILE A 8 24.04 4.77 -13.44
CA ILE A 8 24.00 3.68 -14.41
C ILE A 8 23.48 4.28 -15.72
N ASP A 9 24.33 4.26 -16.76
CA ASP A 9 24.07 4.88 -18.06
C ASP A 9 23.71 6.39 -17.97
N THR A 10 24.18 7.11 -16.94
CA THR A 10 23.85 8.53 -16.69
C THR A 10 25.10 9.39 -16.56
N ASN A 11 25.32 10.34 -17.48
CA ASN A 11 26.53 11.17 -17.54
C ASN A 11 26.64 12.23 -16.42
N ASN A 12 25.51 12.69 -15.88
CA ASN A 12 25.46 13.62 -14.76
C ASN A 12 24.34 13.19 -13.79
N PRO A 13 24.61 12.26 -12.88
CA PRO A 13 23.63 11.76 -11.94
C PRO A 13 23.03 12.88 -11.09
N ALA A 14 21.70 12.97 -11.04
CA ALA A 14 20.98 13.93 -10.20
C ALA A 14 20.63 13.37 -8.81
N ALA A 15 20.88 12.08 -8.59
CA ALA A 15 20.63 11.37 -7.34
C ALA A 15 21.78 10.43 -7.00
N THR A 16 21.76 9.86 -5.79
CA THR A 16 22.75 8.84 -5.36
C THR A 16 22.70 7.58 -6.21
N LEU A 17 21.52 7.21 -6.70
CA LEU A 17 21.30 6.22 -7.75
C LEU A 17 20.48 6.89 -8.86
N ASP A 18 21.08 7.07 -10.03
CA ASP A 18 20.42 7.59 -11.22
C ASP A 18 20.57 6.59 -12.36
N VAL A 19 19.45 6.19 -12.95
CA VAL A 19 19.39 5.11 -13.95
C VAL A 19 18.64 5.65 -15.17
N THR A 20 19.37 5.84 -16.27
CA THR A 20 18.79 6.30 -17.54
C THR A 20 18.58 5.09 -18.45
N GLY A 21 17.33 4.82 -18.83
CA GLY A 21 17.00 3.76 -19.78
C GLY A 21 17.27 4.12 -21.24
N LYS A 22 17.29 3.11 -22.12
CA LYS A 22 17.45 3.26 -23.57
C LYS A 22 16.11 3.13 -24.28
N ALA A 23 15.26 4.14 -24.10
CA ALA A 23 13.85 4.14 -24.53
C ALA A 23 13.58 3.78 -26.00
N THR A 24 14.54 4.00 -26.91
CA THR A 24 14.38 3.72 -28.35
C THR A 24 14.94 2.35 -28.78
N SER A 25 15.60 1.62 -27.88
CA SER A 25 16.22 0.34 -28.18
C SER A 25 15.28 -0.83 -27.87
N ALA A 26 14.78 -1.49 -28.91
CA ALA A 26 13.89 -2.65 -28.76
C ALA A 26 14.59 -3.93 -28.23
N THR A 27 15.92 -3.91 -28.14
CA THR A 27 16.73 -5.05 -27.68
C THR A 27 17.36 -4.80 -26.31
N THR A 28 17.10 -3.65 -25.70
CA THR A 28 17.60 -3.32 -24.35
C THR A 28 16.49 -3.50 -23.34
N ILE A 29 16.81 -4.14 -22.22
CA ILE A 29 15.90 -4.31 -21.09
C ILE A 29 16.18 -3.16 -20.11
N ASP A 30 15.27 -2.21 -20.02
CA ASP A 30 15.32 -1.13 -19.03
C ASP A 30 14.59 -1.56 -17.75
N GLY A 31 15.21 -1.37 -16.58
CA GLY A 31 14.54 -1.57 -15.30
C GLY A 31 15.47 -1.81 -14.12
N VAL A 32 14.90 -1.71 -12.92
CA VAL A 32 15.57 -2.04 -11.65
C VAL A 32 14.84 -3.20 -11.01
N ILE A 33 15.56 -4.31 -10.78
CA ILE A 33 15.02 -5.49 -10.09
C ILE A 33 15.46 -5.45 -8.62
N PRO A 34 14.54 -5.19 -7.66
CA PRO A 34 14.87 -5.28 -6.24
C PRO A 34 15.01 -6.74 -5.80
N PRO A 35 15.53 -6.99 -4.57
CA PRO A 35 15.58 -8.34 -4.00
C PRO A 35 14.20 -9.03 -4.04
N ARG A 36 14.18 -10.29 -4.48
CA ARG A 36 12.99 -11.13 -4.56
C ARG A 36 12.95 -12.10 -3.39
N LEU A 37 11.81 -12.15 -2.69
CA LEU A 37 11.61 -13.01 -1.51
C LEU A 37 10.20 -13.61 -1.55
N THR A 38 9.98 -14.74 -0.87
CA THR A 38 8.63 -15.14 -0.47
C THR A 38 8.21 -14.41 0.80
N GLY A 39 6.91 -14.29 1.07
CA GLY A 39 6.42 -13.69 2.31
C GLY A 39 6.95 -14.41 3.56
N ASN A 40 7.15 -15.72 3.49
CA ASN A 40 7.77 -16.49 4.58
C ASN A 40 9.26 -16.19 4.77
N GLN A 41 10.01 -15.98 3.68
CA GLN A 41 11.41 -15.54 3.77
C GLN A 41 11.52 -14.10 4.31
N LEU A 42 10.55 -13.24 3.98
CA LEU A 42 10.48 -11.89 4.53
C LEU A 42 10.21 -11.91 6.03
N LYS A 43 9.22 -12.69 6.46
CA LYS A 43 8.89 -12.93 7.87
C LYS A 43 10.09 -13.45 8.68
N ALA A 44 10.88 -14.37 8.10
CA ALA A 44 12.09 -14.88 8.76
C ALA A 44 13.13 -13.78 9.05
N LYS A 45 13.00 -12.60 8.41
CA LYS A 45 13.87 -11.43 8.61
C LYS A 45 13.23 -10.34 9.49
N ASP A 46 12.12 -10.61 10.17
CA ASP A 46 11.43 -9.62 11.01
C ASP A 46 12.32 -8.98 12.07
N ALA A 47 13.26 -9.74 12.64
CA ALA A 47 14.18 -9.25 13.67
C ALA A 47 15.24 -8.26 13.13
N VAL A 48 15.58 -8.33 11.84
CA VAL A 48 16.64 -7.51 11.25
C VAL A 48 16.12 -6.28 10.49
N TYR A 49 14.83 -6.27 10.11
CA TYR A 49 14.20 -5.08 9.55
C TYR A 49 13.76 -4.13 10.67
N THR A 50 14.60 -3.16 10.99
CA THR A 50 14.36 -2.13 12.03
C THR A 50 14.14 -0.76 11.38
N ALA A 51 13.95 0.30 12.18
CA ALA A 51 13.77 1.66 11.67
C ALA A 51 14.88 2.11 10.68
N ALA A 52 16.09 1.56 10.79
CA ALA A 52 17.20 1.86 9.88
C ALA A 52 16.99 1.33 8.44
N GLN A 53 16.04 0.41 8.21
CA GLN A 53 15.72 -0.14 6.88
C GLN A 53 14.45 0.49 6.29
N THR A 54 13.96 1.59 6.87
CA THR A 54 12.83 2.35 6.33
C THR A 54 13.14 2.78 4.89
N GLY A 55 12.20 2.54 3.97
CA GLY A 55 12.38 2.78 2.54
C GLY A 55 12.97 1.60 1.76
N ALA A 56 13.29 0.47 2.41
CA ALA A 56 13.70 -0.75 1.71
C ALA A 56 12.57 -1.26 0.80
N ILE A 57 12.91 -1.56 -0.46
CA ILE A 57 11.99 -2.08 -1.48
C ILE A 57 12.33 -3.52 -1.80
N VAL A 58 11.32 -4.39 -1.83
CA VAL A 58 11.43 -5.79 -2.22
C VAL A 58 10.27 -6.20 -3.13
N TYR A 59 10.50 -7.23 -3.93
CA TYR A 59 9.42 -7.93 -4.63
C TYR A 59 9.10 -9.22 -3.90
N ILE A 60 7.82 -9.41 -3.57
CA ILE A 60 7.33 -10.62 -2.92
C ILE A 60 6.65 -11.52 -3.93
N SER A 61 7.04 -12.79 -3.97
CA SER A 61 6.50 -13.78 -4.92
C SER A 61 5.30 -14.57 -4.40
N ALA A 62 5.08 -14.59 -3.08
CA ALA A 62 3.97 -15.31 -2.44
C ALA A 62 3.65 -14.69 -1.07
N ALA A 63 2.40 -14.84 -0.62
CA ALA A 63 1.94 -14.33 0.68
C ALA A 63 2.72 -14.93 1.87
N ALA A 64 2.77 -14.20 2.98
CA ALA A 64 3.25 -14.76 4.24
C ALA A 64 2.15 -15.57 4.92
N SER A 65 2.47 -16.76 5.43
CA SER A 65 1.52 -17.58 6.19
C SER A 65 2.23 -18.43 7.26
N PRO A 66 1.87 -18.31 8.55
CA PRO A 66 1.07 -17.22 9.13
C PRO A 66 1.79 -15.88 8.97
N THR A 67 1.05 -14.77 9.06
CA THR A 67 1.61 -13.41 9.08
C THR A 67 2.13 -13.04 10.47
N THR A 68 2.93 -11.98 10.52
CA THR A 68 3.33 -11.26 11.73
C THR A 68 2.84 -9.83 11.63
N THR A 69 3.02 -9.02 12.68
CA THR A 69 2.69 -7.58 12.64
C THR A 69 3.36 -6.88 11.45
N LYS A 70 4.64 -7.21 11.16
CA LYS A 70 5.38 -6.59 10.04
C LYS A 70 4.88 -7.04 8.68
N THR A 71 4.50 -8.31 8.54
CA THR A 71 4.08 -8.92 7.27
C THR A 71 2.56 -8.98 7.08
N ALA A 72 1.79 -8.30 7.93
CA ALA A 72 0.33 -8.35 7.93
C ALA A 72 -0.30 -8.00 6.57
N ASN A 73 0.29 -7.06 5.83
CA ASN A 73 -0.21 -6.64 4.52
C ASN A 73 0.34 -7.47 3.34
N VAL A 74 1.21 -8.45 3.60
CA VAL A 74 1.86 -9.27 2.56
C VAL A 74 0.94 -10.45 2.19
N THR A 75 -0.18 -10.13 1.56
CA THR A 75 -1.27 -11.06 1.24
C THR A 75 -1.19 -11.66 -0.16
N SER A 76 -0.36 -11.10 -1.04
CA SER A 76 -0.19 -11.57 -2.41
C SER A 76 1.20 -11.22 -2.95
N ALA A 77 1.53 -11.78 -4.12
CA ALA A 77 2.70 -11.35 -4.86
C ALA A 77 2.59 -9.86 -5.23
N GLY A 78 3.70 -9.13 -5.18
CA GLY A 78 3.72 -7.70 -5.47
C GLY A 78 4.97 -7.01 -4.96
N TYR A 79 5.07 -5.72 -5.27
CA TYR A 79 6.12 -4.85 -4.75
C TYR A 79 5.73 -4.36 -3.36
N TYR A 80 6.67 -4.39 -2.41
CA TYR A 80 6.46 -3.88 -1.05
C TYR A 80 7.61 -2.98 -0.62
N TYR A 81 7.29 -1.94 0.15
CA TYR A 81 8.28 -1.12 0.85
C TYR A 81 8.11 -1.23 2.35
N PHE A 82 9.20 -1.11 3.09
CA PHE A 82 9.18 -1.11 4.56
C PHE A 82 9.02 0.33 5.05
N ASP A 83 7.98 0.61 5.85
CA ASP A 83 7.72 1.95 6.39
C ASP A 83 8.40 2.24 7.72
N GLY A 84 9.22 1.29 8.20
CA GLY A 84 9.86 1.33 9.53
C GLY A 84 9.16 0.42 10.55
N THR A 85 7.91 0.03 10.29
CA THR A 85 7.12 -0.84 11.16
C THR A 85 6.52 -2.04 10.44
N ILE A 86 5.91 -1.81 9.28
CA ILE A 86 5.19 -2.81 8.49
C ILE A 86 5.57 -2.72 7.02
N TRP A 87 5.35 -3.83 6.31
CA TRP A 87 5.45 -3.86 4.85
C TRP A 87 4.17 -3.30 4.23
N LYS A 88 4.31 -2.41 3.25
CA LYS A 88 3.20 -1.78 2.52
C LYS A 88 3.33 -2.07 1.03
N GLY A 89 2.22 -2.44 0.39
CA GLY A 89 2.19 -2.73 -1.05
C GLY A 89 2.38 -1.46 -1.89
N MET A 90 3.17 -1.56 -2.95
CA MET A 90 3.36 -0.55 -3.99
C MET A 90 2.52 -0.95 -5.21
N GLY A 91 1.22 -0.73 -5.15
CA GLY A 91 0.30 -1.01 -6.27
C GLY A 91 -0.95 -1.75 -5.83
N GLY A 92 -2.06 -1.03 -5.82
CA GLY A 92 -3.38 -1.50 -5.38
C GLY A 92 -3.89 -0.63 -4.25
N ALA A 93 -5.08 -0.06 -4.44
CA ALA A 93 -5.73 0.86 -3.52
C ALA A 93 -5.54 0.40 -2.07
N SER A 94 -5.26 1.34 -1.17
CA SER A 94 -5.66 1.22 0.24
C SER A 94 -6.99 0.48 0.24
N PRO A 95 -7.20 -0.58 1.05
CA PRO A 95 -8.49 -1.22 1.10
C PRO A 95 -9.50 -0.08 1.23
N SER A 96 -10.29 0.15 0.17
CA SER A 96 -11.39 1.08 0.28
C SER A 96 -12.14 0.48 1.43
N ALA A 97 -12.15 1.19 2.57
CA ALA A 97 -12.88 0.74 3.73
C ALA A 97 -14.27 0.49 3.18
N ALA A 98 -14.60 -0.77 2.96
CA ALA A 98 -15.88 -1.14 2.41
C ALA A 98 -16.81 -0.63 3.48
N TYR A 99 -17.53 0.45 3.19
CA TYR A 99 -18.39 1.10 4.15
C TYR A 99 -19.39 0.03 4.58
N LYS A 100 -19.15 -0.56 5.77
CA LYS A 100 -19.97 -1.64 6.29
C LYS A 100 -21.24 -0.96 6.77
N ILE A 101 -22.28 -0.99 5.94
CA ILE A 101 -23.61 -0.61 6.41
C ILE A 101 -24.00 -1.66 7.45
N ALA A 102 -23.88 -1.33 8.72
CA ALA A 102 -24.43 -2.11 9.81
C ALA A 102 -25.93 -1.80 9.88
N GLY A 103 -26.73 -2.48 9.05
CA GLY A 103 -28.18 -2.34 9.06
C GLY A 103 -28.86 -3.15 7.97
N THR A 104 -30.02 -3.72 8.29
CA THR A 104 -30.90 -4.35 7.28
C THR A 104 -31.42 -3.29 6.34
N ILE A 105 -31.19 -3.42 5.03
CA ILE A 105 -31.82 -2.57 4.02
C ILE A 105 -33.28 -3.05 3.87
N PRO A 106 -34.30 -2.30 4.29
CA PRO A 106 -35.68 -2.72 4.05
C PRO A 106 -35.95 -2.69 2.54
N THR A 107 -36.35 -3.84 1.99
CA THR A 107 -36.58 -4.04 0.54
C THR A 107 -37.90 -3.45 0.05
N THR A 108 -38.52 -2.55 0.81
CA THR A 108 -39.72 -1.82 0.38
C THR A 108 -39.78 -0.48 1.10
N GLY A 109 -39.57 0.62 0.36
CA GLY A 109 -39.87 1.97 0.81
C GLY A 109 -38.66 2.88 1.05
N THR A 110 -38.65 4.01 0.36
CA THR A 110 -37.72 5.15 0.43
C THR A 110 -37.56 5.71 1.86
N THR A 111 -36.80 5.04 2.71
CA THR A 111 -36.49 5.55 4.06
C THR A 111 -34.98 5.64 4.22
N GLY A 112 -34.50 6.87 4.40
CA GLY A 112 -33.08 7.23 4.40
C GLY A 112 -32.27 6.49 5.46
N ILE A 113 -30.99 6.28 5.15
CA ILE A 113 -29.97 5.75 6.07
C ILE A 113 -29.92 6.69 7.29
N THR A 114 -30.27 6.18 8.49
CA THR A 114 -30.38 7.00 9.71
C THR A 114 -29.14 6.98 10.59
N SER A 115 -28.11 6.20 10.26
CA SER A 115 -26.85 6.19 11.01
C SER A 115 -25.71 5.60 10.20
N TYR A 116 -24.58 6.31 10.18
CA TYR A 116 -23.27 5.78 9.80
C TYR A 116 -22.33 5.89 10.99
N THR A 117 -21.45 4.90 11.18
CA THR A 117 -20.35 4.98 12.14
C THR A 117 -19.06 5.14 11.34
N ASP A 118 -18.36 6.24 11.54
CA ASP A 118 -17.01 6.43 11.00
C ASP A 118 -15.95 5.75 11.90
N GLU A 119 -14.70 5.73 11.44
CA GLU A 119 -13.55 5.21 12.21
C GLU A 119 -13.30 5.94 13.54
N ALA A 120 -13.94 7.10 13.77
CA ALA A 120 -13.86 7.86 15.02
C ALA A 120 -15.01 7.51 16.00
N GLY A 121 -15.92 6.61 15.63
CA GLY A 121 -17.05 6.21 16.47
C GLY A 121 -18.16 7.25 16.57
N VAL A 122 -18.18 8.24 15.67
CA VAL A 122 -19.20 9.30 15.69
C VAL A 122 -20.41 8.84 14.88
N SER A 123 -21.55 8.71 15.56
CA SER A 123 -22.86 8.50 14.95
C SER A 123 -23.53 9.85 14.76
N THR A 124 -23.81 10.27 13.51
CA THR A 124 -24.55 11.50 13.24
C THR A 124 -26.02 11.18 12.95
N THR A 125 -26.91 11.76 13.74
CA THR A 125 -28.37 11.76 13.52
C THR A 125 -28.79 13.15 13.10
N THR A 126 -29.55 13.28 12.00
CA THR A 126 -30.76 14.14 11.87
C THR A 126 -31.13 14.41 10.41
N LEU A 127 -32.40 14.15 10.06
CA LEU A 127 -33.30 15.18 9.52
C LEU A 127 -34.70 14.93 10.11
N PRO A 128 -35.35 15.92 10.76
CA PRO A 128 -36.72 15.75 11.22
C PRO A 128 -37.68 15.70 10.02
N SER A 129 -38.70 14.86 10.15
CA SER A 129 -39.86 14.82 9.25
C SER A 129 -40.68 16.09 9.38
N ASN A 130 -40.76 16.85 8.27
CA ASN A 130 -41.88 17.68 7.80
C ASN A 130 -41.39 19.00 7.22
N ASP A 131 -41.19 19.02 5.90
CA ASP A 131 -41.60 20.17 5.09
C ASP A 131 -42.58 19.64 4.04
N CYS A 132 -43.87 19.66 4.42
CA CYS A 132 -44.97 19.49 3.49
C CYS A 132 -44.89 20.61 2.44
N PHE A 133 -44.77 20.23 1.17
CA PHE A 133 -45.15 21.11 0.06
C PHE A 133 -46.65 21.40 0.14
N PHE A 134 -47.00 22.68 0.32
CA PHE A 134 -48.21 23.27 -0.22
C PHE A 134 -47.79 24.42 -1.14
#